data_AF-A0A2E2WI22-F1
#
_entry.id   AF-A0A2E2WI22-F1
#
_cell.length_a   1.000
_cell.length_b   1.000
_cell.length_c   1.000
_cell.angle_alpha   90.00
_cell.angle_beta   90.00
_cell.angle_gamma   90.00
#
_symmetry.space_group_name_H-M   'P 1'
#
loop_
_entity.id
_entity.type
_entity.pdbx_description
1 polymer ?
#
loop_
_entity_poly.entity_id
_entity_poly.type
_entity_poly.pdbx_seq_one_letter_code
_entity_poly.pdbx_strand_id
1 'polypeptide(L)'
;MIRYFLLFVILISFSIPAFAQEEGTASVVSEVKTAEGQIESADDMATNAQDAAYEARLKLSKDMHEIWPVRPKIEKALDSIAAQIDAQERARFKAAMRKAINFGGVEQASIEAMADIFTAEELTAMIAFYGSKEGRSVSFKTDDYQRALQPVLVKMIDKAILDTKLGQ
;
A
#
# COMPACT_ATOMS: atom_id res chain seq x y z
N MET A 1 10.75 -35.53 0.40
CA MET A 1 9.88 -35.97 -0.70
C MET A 1 8.46 -35.45 -0.46
N ILE A 2 8.07 -34.48 -1.29
CA ILE A 2 6.72 -34.20 -1.84
C ILE A 2 5.52 -34.22 -0.87
N ARG A 3 4.92 -33.04 -0.65
CA ARG A 3 3.48 -32.78 -0.91
C ARG A 3 3.16 -31.29 -0.81
N TYR A 4 3.15 -30.63 -1.98
CA TYR A 4 2.39 -29.42 -2.27
C TYR A 4 0.94 -29.84 -2.56
N PHE A 5 -0.07 -29.20 -1.96
CA PHE A 5 -1.40 -29.07 -2.55
C PHE A 5 -2.28 -28.04 -1.82
N LEU A 6 -3.09 -27.30 -2.58
CA LEU A 6 -4.10 -26.27 -2.21
C LEU A 6 -3.50 -24.90 -1.83
N LEU A 7 -3.39 -23.88 -2.70
CA LEU A 7 -4.30 -23.35 -3.73
C LEU A 7 -5.72 -23.09 -3.22
N PHE A 8 -5.95 -21.88 -2.69
CA PHE A 8 -7.25 -21.23 -2.70
C PHE A 8 -7.08 -19.80 -3.24
N VAL A 9 -7.34 -19.67 -4.54
CA VAL A 9 -7.47 -18.40 -5.26
C VAL A 9 -8.85 -17.85 -4.94
N ILE A 10 -8.93 -16.75 -4.19
CA ILE A 10 -10.18 -16.00 -4.02
C ILE A 10 -10.21 -14.93 -5.10
N LEU A 11 -10.96 -15.24 -6.16
CA LEU A 11 -11.31 -14.36 -7.26
C LEU A 11 -12.50 -13.50 -6.79
N ILE A 12 -12.26 -12.23 -6.43
CA ILE A 12 -13.35 -11.28 -6.16
C ILE A 12 -13.77 -10.66 -7.49
N SER A 13 -14.88 -11.17 -8.03
CA SER A 13 -15.57 -10.61 -9.19
C SER A 13 -16.30 -9.33 -8.77
N PHE A 14 -15.77 -8.16 -9.13
CA PHE A 14 -16.55 -6.92 -9.10
C PHE A 14 -17.40 -6.84 -10.38
N SER A 15 -18.71 -6.96 -10.18
CA SER A 15 -19.77 -6.82 -11.17
C SER A 15 -19.84 -5.36 -11.65
N ILE A 16 -19.73 -5.12 -12.96
CA ILE A 16 -20.00 -3.82 -13.58
C ILE A 16 -21.51 -3.75 -13.86
N PRO A 17 -22.25 -2.75 -13.34
CA PRO A 17 -23.64 -2.56 -13.77
C PRO A 17 -23.66 -1.99 -15.20
N ALA A 18 -24.25 -2.78 -16.09
CA ALA A 18 -24.66 -2.37 -17.43
C ALA A 18 -25.84 -1.38 -17.34
N PHE A 19 -25.58 -0.12 -17.68
CA PHE A 19 -26.58 0.81 -18.21
C PHE A 19 -26.04 1.26 -19.57
N ALA A 20 -26.50 0.64 -20.65
CA ALA A 20 -27.68 1.03 -21.40
C ALA A 20 -27.42 2.29 -22.26
N GLN A 21 -27.00 1.96 -23.48
CA GLN A 21 -27.00 2.71 -24.73
C GLN A 21 -28.38 3.37 -25.01
N GLU A 22 -28.37 4.65 -25.39
CA GLU A 22 -29.43 5.23 -26.23
C GLU A 22 -28.82 5.92 -27.44
N GLU A 23 -29.48 5.72 -28.57
CA GLU A 23 -29.07 6.08 -29.92
C GLU A 23 -29.22 7.58 -30.20
N GLY A 24 -28.35 8.12 -31.05
CA GLY A 24 -28.44 9.49 -31.56
C GLY A 24 -27.64 9.65 -32.83
N THR A 25 -28.17 9.14 -33.94
CA THR A 25 -27.67 9.40 -35.29
C THR A 25 -28.05 10.82 -35.72
N ALA A 26 -27.05 11.66 -36.00
CA ALA A 26 -27.14 12.70 -37.03
C ALA A 26 -25.75 13.30 -37.29
N SER A 27 -25.15 12.86 -38.40
CA SER A 27 -24.10 13.59 -39.10
C SER A 27 -24.68 14.93 -39.57
N VAL A 28 -24.11 16.04 -39.09
CA VAL A 28 -24.08 17.30 -39.83
C VAL A 28 -22.65 17.81 -39.78
N VAL A 29 -21.97 17.62 -40.91
CA VAL A 29 -20.76 18.32 -41.29
C VAL A 29 -21.03 19.81 -41.18
N SER A 30 -20.31 20.51 -40.32
CA SER A 30 -20.13 21.95 -40.43
C SER A 30 -18.65 22.24 -40.56
N GLU A 31 -18.22 22.21 -41.82
CA GLU A 31 -16.97 22.78 -42.29
C GLU A 31 -17.04 24.30 -42.15
N VAL A 32 -16.32 24.87 -41.18
CA VAL A 32 -16.03 26.32 -41.14
C VAL A 32 -14.56 26.52 -40.77
N LYS A 33 -13.75 26.63 -41.82
CA LYS A 33 -12.69 27.61 -42.08
C LYS A 33 -11.74 27.99 -40.93
N THR A 34 -10.53 27.43 -41.04
CA THR A 34 -9.19 27.90 -40.63
C THR A 34 -9.09 29.20 -39.83
N ALA A 35 -8.64 29.06 -38.57
CA ALA A 35 -7.74 30.00 -37.91
C ALA A 35 -6.59 29.17 -37.32
N GLU A 36 -5.38 29.34 -37.86
CA GLU A 36 -4.15 28.73 -37.36
C GLU A 36 -3.80 29.34 -35.99
N GLY A 37 -4.17 28.63 -34.93
CA GLY A 37 -3.72 28.86 -33.56
C GLY A 37 -3.77 27.52 -32.86
N GLN A 38 -2.64 27.08 -32.28
CA GLN A 38 -2.51 25.82 -31.58
C GLN A 38 -3.61 25.67 -30.52
N ILE A 39 -4.62 24.86 -30.81
CA ILE A 39 -5.55 24.35 -29.80
C ILE A 39 -4.99 22.98 -29.43
N GLU A 40 -4.25 22.92 -28.31
CA GLU A 40 -3.97 21.65 -27.66
C GLU A 40 -5.32 20.94 -27.45
N SER A 41 -5.41 19.67 -27.86
CA SER A 41 -6.66 18.96 -27.78
C SER A 41 -7.05 18.78 -26.31
N ALA A 42 -8.36 18.75 -26.01
CA ALA A 42 -8.84 18.57 -24.64
C ALA A 42 -8.33 17.26 -23.99
N ASP A 43 -7.98 16.26 -24.80
CA ASP A 43 -7.41 14.98 -24.39
C ASP A 43 -5.95 15.13 -23.93
N ASP A 44 -5.15 15.95 -24.64
CA ASP A 44 -3.78 16.28 -24.25
C ASP A 44 -3.75 17.08 -22.93
N MET A 45 -4.69 18.01 -22.75
CA MET A 45 -4.79 18.79 -21.50
C MET A 45 -5.20 17.93 -20.30
N ALA A 46 -6.12 16.98 -20.49
CA ALA A 46 -6.56 16.08 -19.43
C ALA A 46 -5.44 15.12 -19.00
N THR A 47 -4.69 14.57 -19.96
CA THR A 47 -3.53 13.70 -19.70
C THR A 47 -2.43 14.45 -18.95
N ASN A 48 -2.07 15.66 -19.40
CA ASN A 48 -1.07 16.49 -18.73
C ASN A 48 -1.46 16.85 -17.29
N ALA A 49 -2.74 17.12 -17.04
CA ALA A 49 -3.24 17.42 -15.69
C ALA A 49 -3.18 16.18 -14.78
N GLN A 50 -3.52 15.00 -15.31
CA GLN A 50 -3.44 13.74 -14.57
C GLN A 50 -2.00 13.37 -14.24
N ASP A 51 -1.07 13.56 -15.18
CA ASP A 51 0.36 13.32 -14.98
C ASP A 51 0.94 14.28 -13.94
N ALA A 52 0.61 15.57 -14.02
CA ALA A 52 1.02 16.55 -13.02
C ALA A 52 0.47 16.22 -11.62
N ALA A 53 -0.77 15.75 -11.54
CA ALA A 53 -1.37 15.32 -10.28
C ALA A 53 -0.69 14.07 -9.73
N TYR A 54 -0.31 13.10 -10.57
CA TYR A 54 0.43 11.93 -10.16
C TYR A 54 1.83 12.28 -9.66
N GLU A 55 2.58 13.12 -10.37
CA GLU A 55 3.91 13.56 -9.97
C GLU A 55 3.91 14.28 -8.61
N ALA A 56 2.87 15.08 -8.33
CA ALA A 56 2.69 15.70 -7.02
C ALA A 56 2.53 14.65 -5.90
N ARG A 57 1.73 13.60 -6.15
CA ARG A 57 1.56 12.48 -5.19
C ARG A 57 2.82 11.64 -5.06
N LEU A 58 3.57 11.47 -6.14
CA LEU A 58 4.85 10.76 -6.11
C LEU A 58 5.87 11.50 -5.25
N LYS A 59 5.93 12.83 -5.35
CA LYS A 59 6.78 13.64 -4.46
C LYS A 59 6.36 13.49 -3.00
N LEU A 60 5.07 13.63 -2.68
CA LEU A 60 4.58 13.48 -1.30
C LEU A 60 4.84 12.05 -0.77
N SER A 61 4.71 11.04 -1.62
CA SER A 61 5.00 9.65 -1.26
C SER A 61 6.49 9.44 -0.92
N LYS A 62 7.40 10.11 -1.63
CA LYS A 62 8.83 10.15 -1.27
C LYS A 62 9.05 10.82 0.09
N ASP A 63 8.45 11.99 0.31
CA ASP A 63 8.52 12.71 1.59
C ASP A 63 8.00 11.82 2.74
N MET A 64 6.93 11.04 2.51
CA MET A 64 6.40 10.09 3.49
C MET A 64 7.37 8.94 3.81
N HIS A 65 8.18 8.50 2.84
CA HIS A 65 9.18 7.44 3.05
C HIS A 65 10.41 7.92 3.85
N GLU A 66 10.66 9.23 3.92
CA GLU A 66 11.64 9.79 4.86
C GLU A 66 11.18 9.60 6.32
N ILE A 67 9.86 9.68 6.54
CA ILE A 67 9.24 9.47 7.86
C ILE A 67 9.09 7.97 8.15
N TRP A 68 8.66 7.20 7.14
CA TRP A 68 8.38 5.76 7.22
C TRP A 68 9.25 4.95 6.28
N PRO A 69 10.56 4.84 6.56
CA PRO A 69 11.47 4.12 5.68
C PRO A 69 11.12 2.63 5.63
N VAL A 70 11.19 2.05 4.44
CA VAL A 70 10.84 0.64 4.20
C VAL A 70 11.92 -0.29 4.74
N ARG A 71 13.19 0.10 4.62
CA ARG A 71 14.33 -0.75 5.00
C ARG A 71 14.30 -1.19 6.47
N PRO A 72 14.08 -0.31 7.48
CA PRO A 72 13.95 -0.74 8.87
C PRO A 72 12.78 -1.70 9.11
N LYS A 73 11.67 -1.57 8.37
CA LYS A 73 10.54 -2.51 8.46
C LYS A 73 10.95 -3.90 7.97
N ILE A 74 11.65 -3.98 6.85
CA ILE A 74 12.20 -5.25 6.32
C ILE A 74 13.19 -5.86 7.32
N GLU A 75 14.10 -5.07 7.89
CA GLU A 75 15.08 -5.55 8.87
C GLU A 75 14.39 -6.11 10.14
N LYS A 76 13.36 -5.43 10.65
CA LYS A 76 12.54 -5.91 11.79
C LYS A 76 11.83 -7.23 11.46
N ALA A 77 11.35 -7.38 10.24
CA ALA A 77 10.75 -8.64 9.77
C ALA A 77 11.81 -9.76 9.69
N LEU A 78 13.00 -9.47 9.16
CA LEU A 78 14.11 -10.41 9.14
C LEU A 78 14.54 -10.84 10.55
N ASP A 79 14.55 -9.93 11.51
CA ASP A 79 14.85 -10.27 12.91
C ASP A 79 13.80 -11.20 13.52
N SER A 80 12.53 -10.96 13.21
CA SER A 80 11.41 -11.79 13.67
C SER A 80 11.46 -13.21 13.08
N ILE A 81 11.81 -13.34 11.80
CA ILE A 81 12.02 -14.63 11.13
C ILE A 81 13.27 -15.32 11.70
N ALA A 82 14.38 -14.59 11.84
CA ALA A 82 15.62 -15.15 12.37
C ALA A 82 15.47 -15.63 13.82
N ALA A 83 14.54 -15.08 14.61
CA ALA A 83 14.26 -15.57 15.96
C ALA A 83 13.78 -17.04 15.99
N GLN A 84 13.25 -17.54 14.88
CA GLN A 84 12.80 -18.93 14.71
C GLN A 84 13.90 -19.89 14.22
N ILE A 85 15.10 -19.36 13.94
CA ILE A 85 16.27 -20.12 13.48
C ILE A 85 17.23 -20.32 14.66
N ASP A 86 18.03 -21.39 14.61
CA ASP A 86 19.09 -21.65 15.59
C ASP A 86 20.05 -20.47 15.71
N ALA A 87 20.39 -20.12 16.95
CA ALA A 87 21.13 -18.89 17.28
C ALA A 87 22.44 -18.74 16.49
N GLN A 88 23.13 -19.86 16.25
CA GLN A 88 24.40 -19.92 15.52
C GLN A 88 24.24 -19.59 14.03
N GLU A 89 23.07 -19.84 13.45
CA GLU A 89 22.82 -19.66 12.01
C GLU A 89 22.16 -18.31 11.68
N ARG A 90 21.57 -17.63 12.67
CA ARG A 90 20.83 -16.36 12.47
C ARG A 90 21.62 -15.30 11.70
N ALA A 91 22.90 -15.12 12.05
CA ALA A 91 23.74 -14.10 11.41
C ALA A 91 23.97 -14.42 9.92
N ARG A 92 24.27 -15.68 9.61
CA ARG A 92 24.44 -16.15 8.23
C ARG A 92 23.14 -16.03 7.43
N PHE A 93 22.01 -16.43 8.03
CA PHE A 93 20.69 -16.28 7.42
C PHE A 93 20.38 -14.82 7.07
N LYS A 94 20.50 -13.89 8.03
CA LYS A 94 20.22 -12.47 7.79
C LYS A 94 21.12 -11.89 6.71
N ALA A 95 22.40 -12.26 6.69
CA ALA A 95 23.33 -11.82 5.64
C ALA A 95 22.92 -12.32 4.25
N ALA A 96 22.53 -13.60 4.13
CA ALA A 96 22.04 -14.17 2.88
C ALA A 96 20.76 -13.47 2.40
N MET A 97 19.81 -13.22 3.31
CA MET A 97 18.57 -12.52 2.99
C MET A 97 18.81 -11.09 2.52
N ARG A 98 19.67 -10.33 3.22
CA ARG A 98 20.03 -8.97 2.80
C ARG A 98 20.65 -8.91 1.41
N LYS A 99 21.43 -9.93 1.04
CA LYS A 99 22.02 -10.03 -0.30
C LYS A 99 20.97 -10.33 -1.38
N ALA A 100 19.94 -11.10 -1.02
CA ALA A 100 18.88 -11.50 -1.96
C ALA A 100 17.80 -10.42 -2.17
N ILE A 101 17.58 -9.54 -1.17
CA ILE A 101 16.54 -8.52 -1.23
C ILE A 101 17.02 -7.29 -2.00
N ASN A 102 16.29 -6.91 -3.06
CA ASN A 102 16.46 -5.63 -3.73
C ASN A 102 15.75 -4.51 -2.92
N PHE A 103 16.45 -3.95 -1.93
CA PHE A 103 15.87 -2.91 -1.07
C PHE A 103 15.40 -1.67 -1.84
N GLY A 104 16.19 -1.20 -2.82
CA GLY A 104 15.82 -0.04 -3.62
C GLY A 104 14.59 -0.28 -4.48
N GLY A 105 14.46 -1.48 -5.05
CA GLY A 105 13.27 -1.87 -5.80
C GLY A 105 12.00 -1.94 -4.93
N VAL A 106 12.11 -2.48 -3.71
CA VAL A 106 10.95 -2.53 -2.79
C VAL A 106 10.56 -1.12 -2.31
N GLU A 107 11.54 -0.25 -2.05
CA GLU A 107 11.27 1.14 -1.66
C GLU A 107 10.60 1.92 -2.80
N GLN A 108 11.11 1.79 -4.03
CA GLN A 108 10.50 2.43 -5.20
C GLN A 108 9.06 1.94 -5.43
N ALA A 109 8.83 0.63 -5.38
CA ALA A 109 7.49 0.07 -5.53
C ALA A 109 6.54 0.54 -4.41
N SER A 110 7.04 0.74 -3.19
CA SER A 110 6.26 1.27 -2.06
C SER A 110 5.91 2.75 -2.26
N ILE A 111 6.82 3.55 -2.81
CA ILE A 111 6.58 4.96 -3.16
C ILE A 111 5.51 5.08 -4.25
N GLU A 112 5.63 4.29 -5.32
CA GLU A 112 4.65 4.27 -6.43
C GLU A 112 3.27 3.82 -5.94
N ALA A 113 3.21 2.70 -5.20
CA ALA A 113 1.95 2.22 -4.64
C ALA A 113 1.27 3.26 -3.74
N MET A 114 2.05 4.04 -2.99
CA MET A 114 1.51 5.11 -2.14
C MET A 114 0.95 6.27 -2.98
N ALA A 115 1.60 6.64 -4.08
CA ALA A 115 1.12 7.66 -5.00
C ALA A 115 -0.14 7.23 -5.78
N ASP A 116 -0.30 5.92 -6.02
CA ASP A 116 -1.47 5.35 -6.67
C ASP A 116 -2.69 5.26 -5.74
N ILE A 117 -2.48 4.93 -4.47
CA ILE A 117 -3.55 4.62 -3.52
C ILE A 117 -4.10 5.87 -2.84
N PHE A 118 -3.21 6.79 -2.44
CA PHE A 118 -3.59 7.96 -1.65
C PHE A 118 -3.69 9.20 -2.51
N THR A 119 -4.58 10.11 -2.12
CA THR A 119 -4.67 11.46 -2.67
C THR A 119 -3.55 12.36 -2.14
N ALA A 120 -3.34 13.52 -2.78
CA ALA A 120 -2.34 14.49 -2.32
C ALA A 120 -2.67 15.05 -0.93
N GLU A 121 -3.95 15.28 -0.67
CA GLU A 121 -4.47 15.78 0.61
C GLU A 121 -4.23 14.78 1.73
N GLU A 122 -4.49 13.49 1.49
CA GLU A 122 -4.23 12.42 2.45
C GLU A 122 -2.74 12.28 2.76
N LEU A 123 -1.88 12.27 1.73
CA LEU A 123 -0.43 12.20 1.94
C LEU A 123 0.09 13.41 2.71
N THR A 124 -0.42 14.60 2.41
CA THR A 124 -0.07 15.83 3.14
C THR A 124 -0.49 15.74 4.60
N ALA A 125 -1.70 15.25 4.89
CA ALA A 125 -2.18 15.04 6.25
C ALA A 125 -1.34 13.99 7.00
N MET A 126 -0.97 12.89 6.32
CA MET A 126 -0.09 11.86 6.88
C MET A 126 1.29 12.41 7.21
N ILE A 127 1.91 13.16 6.31
CA ILE A 127 3.21 13.81 6.54
C ILE A 127 3.13 14.78 7.72
N ALA A 128 2.09 15.62 7.77
CA ALA A 128 1.91 16.57 8.86
C ALA A 128 1.76 15.87 10.22
N PHE A 129 0.95 14.80 10.27
CA PHE A 129 0.75 14.04 11.49
C PHE A 129 2.01 13.28 11.90
N TYR A 130 2.51 12.36 11.07
CA TYR A 130 3.65 11.50 11.41
C TYR A 130 4.99 12.26 11.47
N GLY A 131 5.08 13.42 10.82
CA GLY A 131 6.22 14.35 10.92
C GLY A 131 6.21 15.21 12.19
N SER A 132 5.12 15.24 12.95
CA SER A 132 5.06 15.97 14.24
C SER A 132 5.74 15.18 15.37
N LYS A 133 6.11 15.90 16.45
CA LYS A 133 6.66 15.26 17.66
C LYS A 133 5.64 14.30 18.27
N GLU A 134 4.39 14.72 18.34
CA GLU A 134 3.27 13.99 18.90
C GLU A 134 2.94 12.77 18.05
N GLY A 135 2.83 12.90 16.72
CA GLY A 135 2.55 11.77 15.83
C GLY A 135 3.65 10.71 15.81
N ARG A 136 4.92 11.11 15.90
CA ARG A 136 6.02 10.16 16.17
C ARG A 136 5.84 9.44 17.51
N SER A 137 5.52 10.18 18.58
CA SER A 137 5.28 9.59 19.90
C SER A 137 4.11 8.61 19.89
N VAL A 138 3.00 8.96 19.20
CA VAL A 138 1.84 8.08 19.02
C VAL A 138 2.24 6.82 18.27
N SER A 139 3.03 6.92 17.20
CA SER A 139 3.48 5.76 16.43
C SER A 139 4.25 4.77 17.31
N PHE A 140 5.20 5.23 18.11
CA PHE A 140 5.94 4.37 19.05
C PHE A 140 5.04 3.77 20.14
N LYS A 141 4.17 4.58 20.75
CA LYS A 141 3.29 4.13 21.83
C LYS A 141 2.19 3.20 21.34
N THR A 142 1.80 3.26 20.07
CA THR A 142 0.80 2.35 19.50
C THR A 142 1.32 0.92 19.49
N ASP A 143 2.59 0.69 19.11
CA ASP A 143 3.23 -0.62 19.18
C ASP A 143 3.27 -1.15 20.64
N ASP A 144 3.60 -0.28 21.60
CA ASP A 144 3.64 -0.65 23.03
C ASP A 144 2.25 -0.97 23.59
N TYR A 145 1.25 -0.16 23.22
CA TYR A 145 -0.14 -0.40 23.56
C TYR A 145 -0.63 -1.74 23.02
N GLN A 146 -0.37 -2.05 21.74
CA GLN A 146 -0.72 -3.34 21.13
C GLN A 146 -0.06 -4.51 21.86
N ARG A 147 1.23 -4.38 22.23
CA ARG A 147 1.96 -5.41 22.98
C ARG A 147 1.38 -5.62 24.39
N ALA A 148 0.97 -4.54 25.06
CA ALA A 148 0.33 -4.61 26.36
C ALA A 148 -1.07 -5.24 26.28
N LEU A 149 -1.80 -5.01 25.18
CA LEU A 149 -3.14 -5.54 24.97
C LEU A 149 -3.15 -7.02 24.58
N GLN A 150 -2.12 -7.50 23.88
CA GLN A 150 -2.06 -8.86 23.31
C GLN A 150 -2.33 -9.99 24.33
N PRO A 151 -1.76 -10.02 25.54
CA PRO A 151 -2.02 -11.11 26.50
C PRO A 151 -3.48 -11.16 26.98
N VAL A 152 -4.13 -10.00 27.07
CA VAL A 152 -5.55 -9.91 27.46
C VAL A 152 -6.43 -10.53 26.37
N LEU A 153 -6.15 -10.18 25.10
CA LEU A 153 -6.86 -10.75 23.95
C LEU A 153 -6.67 -12.27 23.87
N VAL A 154 -5.44 -12.76 24.01
CA VAL A 154 -5.13 -14.19 24.00
C VAL A 154 -5.91 -14.93 25.09
N LYS A 155 -5.90 -14.42 26.32
CA LYS A 155 -6.64 -15.02 27.44
C LYS A 155 -8.16 -15.11 27.15
N MET A 156 -8.74 -14.08 26.55
CA MET A 156 -10.16 -14.06 26.20
C MET A 156 -10.49 -15.06 25.09
N ILE A 157 -9.64 -15.15 24.07
CA ILE A 157 -9.80 -16.12 22.97
C ILE A 157 -9.64 -17.55 23.50
N ASP A 158 -8.63 -17.82 24.31
CA ASP A 158 -8.40 -19.15 24.92
C ASP A 158 -9.61 -19.58 25.75
N LYS A 159 -10.17 -18.68 26.56
CA LYS A 159 -11.40 -18.95 27.31
C LYS A 159 -12.58 -19.27 26.37
N ALA A 160 -12.80 -18.46 25.34
CA ALA A 160 -13.90 -18.70 24.40
C ALA A 160 -13.77 -20.05 23.67
N ILE A 161 -12.55 -20.45 23.31
CA ILE A 161 -12.28 -21.77 22.70
C ILE A 161 -12.60 -22.90 23.68
N LEU A 162 -12.24 -22.75 24.95
CA LEU A 162 -12.54 -23.74 25.99
C LEU A 162 -14.06 -23.84 26.22
N ASP A 163 -14.76 -22.72 26.39
CA ASP A 163 -16.20 -22.70 26.61
C ASP A 163 -16.95 -23.37 25.44
N THR A 164 -16.56 -23.06 24.19
CA THR A 164 -17.11 -23.70 22.98
C THR A 164 -16.89 -25.21 22.96
N LYS A 165 -15.68 -25.68 23.32
CA LYS A 165 -15.37 -27.12 23.39
C LYS A 165 -16.14 -27.84 24.51
N LEU A 166 -16.50 -27.12 25.56
CA LEU A 166 -17.24 -27.62 26.71
C LEU A 166 -18.75 -27.49 26.54
N GLY A 167 -19.24 -26.95 25.42
CA GLY A 167 -20.67 -26.78 25.13
C GLY A 167 -21.36 -25.72 25.99
N GLN A 168 -20.61 -24.70 26.44
CA GLN A 168 -21.13 -23.52 27.13
C GLN A 168 -21.39 -22.37 26.16
#